data_AF-A0A1S3UAV2-F1
#
_entry.id   AF-A0A1S3UAV2-F1
#
_cell.length_a   1.000
_cell.length_b   1.000
_cell.length_c   1.000
_cell.angle_alpha   90.00
_cell.angle_beta   90.00
_cell.angle_gamma   90.00
#
_symmetry.space_group_name_H-M   'P 1'
#
loop_
_entity.id
_entity.type
_entity.pdbx_description
1 polymer ?
#
loop_
_entity_poly.entity_id
_entity_poly.type
_entity_poly.pdbx_seq_one_letter_code
_entity_poly.pdbx_strand_id
1 'polypeptide(L)'
;MKTVIGLSPFQMVYGKACHLPVEMEHRALWVLKFLNFDPGGTVEKRRRQIIELEEMRLHAYDSSKNYKEKLKSKWSSPFIIKSALPHGVIELIDPAAEDPQRSWVVNGHRLKHYLGGHVERLSTIMKLLDAT
;
A
#
# COMPACT_ATOMS: atom_id res chain seq x y z
N MET A 1 49.01 -62.09 -29.36
CA MET A 1 47.74 -61.92 -28.63
C MET A 1 48.03 -61.10 -27.38
N LYS A 2 47.41 -59.94 -27.20
CA LYS A 2 47.61 -59.09 -26.00
C LYS A 2 46.35 -59.17 -25.14
N THR A 3 46.50 -59.62 -23.90
CA THR A 3 45.41 -59.82 -22.93
C THR A 3 45.04 -58.48 -22.27
N VAL A 4 43.75 -58.15 -22.23
CA VAL A 4 43.20 -56.98 -21.51
C VAL A 4 43.06 -57.30 -20.02
N ILE A 5 44.19 -57.25 -19.31
CA ILE A 5 44.24 -57.35 -17.85
C ILE A 5 43.96 -55.96 -17.30
N GLY A 6 42.70 -55.66 -16.96
CA GLY A 6 42.35 -54.41 -16.26
C GLY A 6 40.94 -53.85 -16.45
N LEU A 7 40.08 -54.44 -17.28
CA LEU A 7 38.69 -53.97 -17.43
C LEU A 7 37.73 -54.77 -16.56
N SER A 8 36.90 -54.06 -15.79
CA SER A 8 35.80 -54.66 -15.02
C SER A 8 34.78 -55.31 -15.98
N PRO A 9 34.16 -56.45 -15.63
CA PRO A 9 33.10 -57.08 -16.42
C PRO A 9 31.97 -56.11 -16.82
N PHE A 10 31.67 -55.14 -15.96
CA PHE A 10 30.71 -54.08 -16.26
C PHE A 10 31.19 -53.15 -17.38
N GLN A 11 32.48 -52.80 -17.42
CA GLN A 11 33.05 -51.97 -18.50
C GLN A 11 33.21 -52.72 -19.83
N MET A 12 33.18 -54.06 -19.81
CA MET A 12 33.21 -54.90 -21.00
C MET A 12 31.82 -55.03 -21.64
N VAL A 13 30.79 -55.17 -20.80
CA VAL A 13 29.39 -55.25 -21.25
C VAL A 13 28.80 -53.86 -21.50
N TYR A 14 29.10 -52.90 -20.63
CA TYR A 14 28.61 -51.52 -20.64
C TYR A 14 29.67 -50.49 -21.06
N GLY A 15 30.71 -50.90 -21.80
CA GLY A 15 31.77 -50.00 -22.28
C GLY A 15 31.26 -48.86 -23.18
N LYS A 16 32.17 -48.04 -23.74
CA LYS A 16 31.88 -46.76 -24.43
C LYS A 16 30.65 -46.70 -25.37
N ALA A 17 30.18 -47.83 -25.93
CA ALA A 17 28.98 -47.92 -26.76
C ALA A 17 27.63 -47.78 -25.99
N CYS A 18 27.61 -47.95 -24.67
CA CYS A 18 26.37 -48.08 -23.88
C CYS A 18 25.89 -46.76 -23.29
N HIS A 19 26.74 -45.74 -23.37
CA HIS A 19 26.37 -44.35 -23.14
C HIS A 19 25.56 -43.81 -24.33
N LEU A 20 25.78 -44.34 -25.54
CA LEU A 20 25.14 -43.84 -26.75
C LEU A 20 23.60 -43.97 -26.72
N PRO A 21 22.98 -45.10 -26.30
CA PRO A 21 21.52 -45.19 -26.19
C PRO A 21 20.95 -44.21 -25.16
N VAL A 22 21.56 -44.10 -23.98
CA VAL A 22 21.11 -43.19 -22.92
C VAL A 22 21.26 -41.72 -23.34
N GLU A 23 22.34 -41.38 -24.03
CA GLU A 23 22.54 -40.05 -24.60
C GLU A 23 21.49 -39.73 -25.66
N MET A 24 21.09 -40.70 -26.49
CA MET A 24 20.06 -40.52 -27.51
C MET A 24 18.67 -40.38 -26.90
N GLU A 25 18.32 -41.17 -25.89
CA GLU A 25 17.07 -41.03 -25.12
C GLU A 25 17.00 -39.69 -24.41
N HIS A 26 18.09 -39.28 -23.75
CA HIS A 26 18.19 -37.97 -23.09
C HIS A 26 18.05 -36.82 -24.11
N ARG A 27 18.70 -36.90 -25.27
CA ARG A 27 18.53 -35.91 -26.36
C ARG A 27 17.09 -35.88 -26.89
N ALA A 28 16.46 -37.04 -27.08
CA ALA A 28 15.06 -37.12 -27.49
C ALA A 28 14.12 -36.49 -26.44
N LEU A 29 14.36 -36.74 -25.16
CA LEU A 29 13.63 -36.11 -24.05
C LEU A 29 13.83 -34.59 -24.02
N TRP A 30 15.03 -34.09 -24.27
CA TRP A 30 15.29 -32.64 -24.38
C TRP A 30 14.57 -32.01 -25.57
N VAL A 31 14.59 -32.67 -26.74
CA VAL A 31 13.84 -32.21 -27.91
C VAL A 31 12.33 -32.22 -27.65
N LEU A 32 11.80 -33.28 -27.04
CA LEU A 32 10.38 -33.36 -26.68
C LEU A 32 10.00 -32.28 -25.67
N LYS A 33 10.83 -32.04 -24.65
CA LYS A 33 10.63 -30.97 -23.67
C LYS A 33 10.70 -29.58 -24.32
N PHE A 34 11.57 -29.39 -25.30
CA PHE A 34 11.68 -28.16 -26.08
C PHE A 34 10.47 -27.94 -26.98
N LEU A 35 9.99 -28.97 -27.68
CA LEU A 35 8.79 -28.91 -28.53
C LEU A 35 7.50 -28.70 -27.72
N ASN A 36 7.44 -29.22 -26.49
CA ASN A 36 6.33 -29.00 -25.56
C ASN A 36 6.44 -27.69 -24.77
N PHE A 37 7.57 -26.99 -24.85
CA PHE A 37 7.74 -25.71 -24.20
C PHE A 37 7.28 -24.62 -25.17
N ASP A 38 6.33 -23.79 -24.74
CA ASP A 38 6.01 -22.54 -25.43
C ASP A 38 6.78 -21.39 -24.75
N PRO A 39 8.05 -21.14 -25.13
CA PRO A 39 8.86 -20.08 -24.54
C PRO A 39 8.23 -18.71 -24.75
N GLY A 40 7.60 -18.49 -25.91
CA GLY A 40 7.03 -17.20 -26.29
C GLY A 40 5.75 -16.89 -25.52
N GLY A 41 4.78 -17.79 -25.53
CA GLY A 41 3.51 -17.59 -24.85
C GLY A 41 3.66 -17.61 -23.33
N THR A 42 4.59 -18.38 -22.77
CA THR A 42 4.85 -18.39 -21.32
C THR A 42 5.49 -17.08 -20.85
N VAL A 43 6.45 -16.54 -21.59
CA VAL A 43 7.10 -15.26 -21.25
C VAL A 43 6.12 -14.10 -21.36
N GLU A 44 5.37 -14.01 -22.46
CA GLU A 44 4.40 -12.93 -22.66
C GLU A 44 3.24 -13.00 -21.66
N LYS A 45 2.79 -14.21 -21.30
CA LYS A 45 1.78 -14.38 -20.25
C LYS A 45 2.28 -13.91 -18.89
N ARG A 46 3.51 -14.28 -18.49
CA ARG A 46 4.12 -13.79 -17.24
C ARG A 46 4.30 -12.28 -17.26
N ARG A 47 4.75 -11.73 -18.39
CA ARG A 47 4.93 -10.29 -18.57
C ARG A 47 3.60 -9.54 -18.41
N ARG A 48 2.53 -10.01 -19.06
CA ARG A 48 1.18 -9.43 -18.89
C ARG A 48 0.70 -9.49 -17.45
N GLN A 49 0.87 -10.63 -16.78
CA GLN A 49 0.49 -10.78 -15.37
C GLN A 49 1.26 -9.81 -14.46
N ILE A 50 2.56 -9.59 -14.70
CA ILE A 50 3.35 -8.63 -13.94
C ILE A 50 2.87 -7.20 -14.15
N ILE A 51 2.58 -6.81 -15.40
CA ILE A 51 2.07 -5.48 -15.73
C ILE A 51 0.72 -5.24 -15.04
N GLU A 52 -0.18 -6.21 -15.11
CA GLU A 52 -1.50 -6.14 -14.47
C GLU A 52 -1.37 -5.99 -12.94
N LEU A 53 -0.47 -6.72 -12.30
CA LEU A 53 -0.19 -6.58 -10.86
C LEU A 53 0.39 -5.19 -10.50
N GLU A 54 1.24 -4.64 -11.37
CA GLU A 54 1.83 -3.32 -11.18
C GLU A 54 0.76 -2.21 -11.28
N GLU A 55 -0.17 -2.34 -12.23
CA GLU A 55 -1.31 -1.44 -12.37
C GLU A 55 -2.24 -1.51 -11.15
N MET A 56 -2.57 -2.72 -10.68
CA MET A 56 -3.36 -2.91 -9.45
C MET A 56 -2.69 -2.26 -8.23
N ARG A 57 -1.37 -2.44 -8.09
CA ARG A 57 -0.58 -1.84 -7.01
C ARG A 57 -0.63 -0.31 -7.07
N LEU A 58 -0.41 0.26 -8.24
CA LEU A 58 -0.43 1.71 -8.44
C LEU A 58 -1.82 2.29 -8.12
N HIS A 59 -2.88 1.65 -8.63
CA HIS A 59 -4.25 2.04 -8.34
C HIS A 59 -4.59 2.01 -6.84
N ALA A 60 -4.16 0.96 -6.13
CA ALA A 60 -4.35 0.86 -4.69
C ALA A 60 -3.60 1.97 -3.93
N TYR A 61 -2.37 2.29 -4.35
CA TYR A 61 -1.58 3.36 -3.76
C TYR A 61 -2.23 4.74 -3.95
N ASP A 62 -2.65 5.07 -5.17
CA ASP A 62 -3.34 6.33 -5.47
C ASP A 62 -4.68 6.45 -4.73
N SER A 63 -5.43 5.35 -4.66
CA SER A 63 -6.68 5.29 -3.89
C SER A 63 -6.44 5.57 -2.39
N SER A 64 -5.39 4.96 -1.82
CA SER A 64 -4.99 5.17 -0.41
C SER A 64 -4.54 6.60 -0.15
N LYS A 65 -3.73 7.17 -1.06
CA LYS A 65 -3.30 8.57 -1.00
C LYS A 65 -4.49 9.53 -1.03
N ASN A 66 -5.39 9.34 -2.00
CA ASN A 66 -6.61 10.14 -2.13
C ASN A 66 -7.53 10.01 -0.92
N TYR A 67 -7.64 8.81 -0.34
CA TYR A 67 -8.43 8.60 0.87
C TYR A 67 -7.87 9.41 2.05
N LYS A 68 -6.54 9.37 2.26
CA LYS A 68 -5.88 10.18 3.29
C LYS A 68 -6.06 11.67 3.07
N GLU A 69 -6.01 12.14 1.83
CA GLU A 69 -6.24 13.55 1.50
C GLU A 69 -7.70 13.96 1.73
N LYS A 70 -8.67 13.12 1.36
CA LYS A 70 -10.10 13.36 1.65
C LYS A 70 -10.42 13.34 3.15
N LEU A 71 -9.65 12.60 3.94
CA LEU A 71 -9.75 12.58 5.40
C LEU A 71 -9.07 13.77 6.08
N LYS A 72 -8.35 14.63 5.36
CA LYS A 72 -7.93 15.91 5.93
C LYS A 72 -9.18 16.72 6.22
N SER A 73 -9.49 16.86 7.51
CA SER A 73 -10.58 17.71 7.96
C SER A 73 -10.39 19.11 7.40
N LYS A 74 -11.45 19.70 6.81
CA LYS A 74 -11.48 21.13 6.41
C LYS A 74 -11.16 22.11 7.56
N TRP A 75 -11.02 21.58 8.77
CA TRP A 75 -10.76 22.25 10.03
C TRP A 75 -9.27 22.26 10.37
N SER A 76 -8.41 22.64 9.43
CA SER A 76 -6.95 22.54 9.57
C SER A 76 -6.32 23.67 10.39
N SER A 77 -7.07 24.73 10.69
CA SER A 77 -6.57 25.92 11.39
C SER A 77 -7.26 26.11 12.74
N PRO A 78 -6.66 26.85 13.68
CA PRO A 78 -7.33 27.26 14.91
C PRO A 78 -8.51 28.18 14.60
N PHE A 79 -9.63 27.98 15.31
CA PHE A 79 -10.81 28.84 15.23
C PHE A 79 -11.05 29.53 16.57
N ILE A 80 -11.68 30.71 16.53
CA ILE A 80 -12.05 31.48 17.72
C ILE A 80 -13.51 31.18 18.06
N ILE A 81 -13.80 30.94 19.34
CA ILE A 81 -15.17 30.78 19.84
C ILE A 81 -15.81 32.17 19.97
N LYS A 82 -16.89 32.42 19.22
CA LYS A 82 -17.68 33.65 19.28
C LYS A 82 -18.68 33.60 20.43
N SER A 83 -19.44 32.51 20.51
CA SER A 83 -20.47 32.32 21.53
C SER A 83 -20.65 30.83 21.82
N ALA A 84 -21.01 30.51 23.06
CA ALA A 84 -21.42 29.18 23.49
C ALA A 84 -22.90 29.22 23.86
N LEU A 85 -23.71 28.47 23.13
CA LEU A 85 -25.14 28.36 23.32
C LEU A 85 -25.47 27.17 24.24
N PRO A 86 -26.67 27.14 24.85
CA PRO A 86 -27.15 25.97 25.58
C PRO A 86 -27.07 24.69 24.74
N HIS A 87 -26.97 23.55 25.40
CA HIS A 87 -26.90 22.22 24.78
C HIS A 87 -25.63 21.93 23.97
N GLY A 88 -24.54 22.64 24.27
CA GLY A 88 -23.21 22.32 23.71
C GLY A 88 -23.05 22.77 22.27
N VAL A 89 -23.83 23.74 21.81
CA VAL A 89 -23.72 24.35 20.48
C VAL A 89 -22.73 25.53 20.56
N ILE A 90 -21.81 25.63 19.61
CA ILE A 90 -20.74 26.64 19.62
C ILE A 90 -20.69 27.35 18.26
N GLU A 91 -20.66 28.68 18.29
CA GLU A 91 -20.37 29.51 17.12
C GLU A 91 -18.87 29.77 17.01
N LEU A 92 -18.31 29.47 15.84
CA LEU A 92 -16.90 29.67 15.53
C LEU A 92 -16.71 30.79 14.51
N ILE A 93 -15.59 31.49 14.61
CA ILE A 93 -15.08 32.45 13.64
C ILE A 93 -13.70 31.98 13.19
N ASP A 94 -13.40 32.14 11.90
CA ASP A 94 -12.05 32.00 11.36
C ASP A 94 -11.29 33.34 11.48
N PRO A 95 -10.22 33.42 12.29
CA PRO A 95 -9.43 34.64 12.38
C PRO A 95 -8.68 34.98 11.08
N ALA A 96 -8.51 34.01 10.17
CA ALA A 96 -7.80 34.19 8.90
C ALA A 96 -8.75 34.45 7.71
N ALA A 97 -10.07 34.49 7.93
CA ALA A 97 -11.02 34.79 6.86
C ALA A 97 -10.96 36.27 6.44
N GLU A 98 -11.13 36.54 5.14
CA GLU A 98 -11.31 37.89 4.60
C GLU A 98 -12.50 38.63 5.21
N ASP A 99 -13.51 37.90 5.67
CA ASP A 99 -14.67 38.41 6.39
C ASP A 99 -14.60 38.00 7.87
N PRO A 100 -14.21 38.91 8.78
CA PRO A 100 -14.11 38.65 10.22
C PRO A 100 -15.44 38.34 10.91
N GLN A 101 -16.59 38.60 10.26
CA GLN A 101 -17.92 38.26 10.80
C GLN A 101 -18.41 36.89 10.36
N ARG A 102 -17.76 36.26 9.39
CA ARG A 102 -18.12 34.93 8.90
C ARG A 102 -18.03 33.93 10.03
N SER A 103 -19.19 33.50 10.50
CA SER A 103 -19.33 32.53 11.59
C SER A 103 -20.20 31.37 11.17
N TRP A 104 -20.02 30.24 11.84
CA TRP A 104 -20.85 29.06 11.65
C TRP A 104 -21.02 28.32 12.97
N VAL A 105 -22.12 27.59 13.06
CA VAL A 105 -22.52 26.85 14.25
C VAL A 105 -22.05 25.41 14.13
N VAL A 106 -21.39 24.89 15.17
CA VAL A 106 -20.98 23.49 15.28
C VAL A 106 -21.45 22.89 16.60
N ASN A 107 -21.53 21.55 16.63
CA ASN A 107 -21.62 20.85 17.90
C ASN A 107 -20.27 20.92 18.62
N GLY A 108 -20.27 21.54 19.80
CA GLY A 108 -19.10 21.73 20.66
C GLY A 108 -18.44 20.42 21.10
N HIS A 109 -19.17 19.30 21.15
CA HIS A 109 -18.59 17.98 21.40
C HIS A 109 -17.59 17.52 20.32
N ARG A 110 -17.60 18.16 19.15
CA ARG A 110 -16.67 17.87 18.04
C ARG A 110 -15.43 18.75 18.05
N LEU A 111 -15.29 19.65 19.03
CA LEU A 111 -14.15 20.55 19.16
C LEU A 111 -13.09 19.98 20.10
N LYS A 112 -11.84 20.36 19.83
CA LYS A 112 -10.68 20.08 20.69
C LYS A 112 -9.97 21.38 20.98
N HIS A 113 -9.46 21.54 22.21
CA HIS A 113 -8.62 22.67 22.55
C HIS A 113 -7.36 22.70 21.67
N TYR A 114 -7.05 23.88 21.14
CA TYR A 114 -5.79 24.10 20.45
C TYR A 114 -4.68 24.28 21.50
N LEU A 115 -3.61 23.48 21.40
CA LEU A 115 -2.52 23.44 22.39
C LEU A 115 -1.28 24.25 21.96
N GLY A 116 -1.31 24.90 20.79
CA GLY A 116 -0.18 25.69 20.27
C GLY A 116 -0.42 27.21 20.40
N GLY A 117 0.65 27.99 20.48
CA GLY A 117 0.60 29.46 20.36
C GLY A 117 0.14 30.23 21.60
N HIS A 118 0.17 31.56 21.51
CA HIS A 118 -0.32 32.49 22.53
C HIS A 118 -1.83 32.69 22.32
N VAL A 119 -2.65 32.42 23.35
CA VAL A 119 -4.11 32.55 23.31
C VAL A 119 -4.54 33.63 24.29
N GLU A 120 -5.12 34.71 23.78
CA GLU A 120 -5.76 35.74 24.60
C GLU A 120 -7.10 35.19 25.13
N ARG A 121 -7.09 34.75 26.39
CA ARG A 121 -8.29 34.22 27.04
C ARG A 121 -9.18 35.38 27.48
N LEU A 122 -10.21 35.69 26.71
CA LEU A 122 -11.28 36.58 27.15
C LEU A 122 -12.12 35.86 28.22
N SER A 123 -11.83 36.11 29.50
CA SER A 123 -12.59 35.56 30.62
C SER A 123 -13.91 36.30 30.79
N THR A 124 -15.03 35.66 30.48
CA THR A 124 -16.35 36.15 30.92
C THR A 124 -16.58 35.67 32.34
N ILE A 125 -16.51 36.60 33.31
CA ILE A 125 -16.84 36.33 34.72
C ILE A 125 -18.37 36.33 34.85
N MET A 126 -19.00 35.16 34.84
CA MET A 126 -20.40 35.04 35.22
C MET A 126 -20.49 35.00 36.75
N LYS A 127 -20.97 36.10 37.35
CA LYS A 127 -21.33 36.11 38.77
C LYS A 127 -22.60 35.27 38.94
N LEU A 128 -22.46 34.09 39.54
CA LEU A 128 -23.61 33.32 40.00
C LEU A 128 -24.19 34.07 41.21
N LEU A 129 -25.40 34.60 41.05
CA LEU A 129 -26.17 35.16 42.16
C LEU A 129 -26.99 34.02 42.75
N ASP A 130 -26.79 33.76 44.03
CA ASP A 130 -27.58 32.77 44.76
C ASP A 130 -29.05 33.22 44.84
N ALA A 131 -29.96 32.30 44.53
CA ALA A 131 -31.39 32.55 44.65
C ALA A 131 -31.75 32.71 46.13
N THR A 132 -32.28 33.88 46.50
CA THR A 132 -32.81 34.19 47.84
C THR A 132 -34.13 33.51 48.09
#